data_AF-A0A7S1C038-F1
#
_entry.id   AF-A0A7S1C038-F1
#
_cell.length_a   1.000
_cell.length_b   1.000
_cell.length_c   1.000
_cell.angle_alpha   90.00
_cell.angle_beta   90.00
_cell.angle_gamma   90.00
#
_symmetry.space_group_name_H-M   'P 1'
#
loop_
_entity.id
_entity.type
_entity.pdbx_description
1 polymer ?
#
loop_
_entity_poly.entity_id
_entity_poly.type
_entity_poly.pdbx_seq_one_letter_code
_entity_poly.pdbx_strand_id
1 'polypeptide(L)'
;MIGESSSSGSKKGVTFSGLRDQNIETLDVTKLSALTPEVISRQATINVGTIGHVAHGKSTVVKAISGVQTVRFKNELERNITIKLGYANAKLYKGDPRPAPGVVNVEGEGNAEDGAAAAPEMISGGYTSRGSSHPDVFVDEKNGVTYRLRRHVSFVDCPGHDILMATMLNGAAVMDAAILLVAGNETCPQPQTSEHLAAVEIMRLGHIIILQNKVRIPIFSVTPEC
;
A
#
# COMPACT_ATOMS: atom_id res chain seq x y z
N MET A 1 56.45 23.92 15.52
CA MET A 1 55.84 22.63 15.90
C MET A 1 54.45 22.92 16.41
N ILE A 2 53.47 22.92 15.51
CA ILE A 2 52.05 23.15 15.82
C ILE A 2 51.45 21.77 16.00
N GLY A 3 50.96 21.48 17.21
CA GLY A 3 50.35 20.20 17.56
C GLY A 3 48.95 20.08 16.97
N GLU A 4 48.72 19.01 16.23
CA GLU A 4 47.39 18.57 15.82
C GLU A 4 46.69 17.90 17.01
N SER A 5 45.63 18.53 17.52
CA SER A 5 44.66 17.85 18.39
C SER A 5 43.50 17.36 17.51
N SER A 6 43.48 16.05 17.32
CA SER A 6 42.44 15.27 16.67
C SER A 6 41.06 15.55 17.29
N SER A 7 40.19 16.23 16.55
CA SER A 7 38.77 16.34 16.87
C SER A 7 38.07 15.06 16.43
N SER A 8 37.69 14.23 17.41
CA SER A 8 36.81 13.08 17.21
C SER A 8 35.41 13.59 16.82
N GLY A 9 35.17 13.73 15.52
CA GLY A 9 33.87 14.08 14.96
C GLY A 9 32.86 12.96 15.19
N SER A 10 32.00 13.15 16.18
CA SER A 10 30.79 12.35 16.40
C SER A 10 29.91 12.45 15.14
N LYS A 11 29.88 11.38 14.32
CA LYS A 11 28.98 11.27 13.17
C LYS A 11 27.55 11.19 13.71
N LYS A 12 26.87 12.34 13.84
CA LYS A 12 25.42 12.39 14.05
C LYS A 12 24.75 11.74 12.85
N GLY A 13 24.33 10.48 13.03
CA GLY A 13 23.37 9.84 12.13
C GLY A 13 22.13 10.72 12.05
N VAL A 14 21.67 10.99 10.83
CA VAL A 14 20.43 11.72 10.59
C VAL A 14 19.29 10.87 11.15
N THR A 15 18.87 11.13 12.38
CA THR A 15 17.68 10.54 12.99
C THR A 15 16.46 11.14 12.31
N PHE A 16 15.94 10.46 11.29
CA PHE A 16 14.60 10.75 10.79
C PHE A 16 13.60 10.33 11.87
N SER A 17 13.04 11.31 12.58
CA SER A 17 12.11 11.11 13.69
C SER A 17 10.94 10.21 13.27
N GLY A 18 10.89 8.97 13.78
CA GLY A 18 9.78 8.04 13.60
C GLY A 18 10.07 6.77 12.78
N LEU A 19 11.23 6.67 12.13
CA LEU A 19 11.70 5.45 11.48
C LEU A 19 12.52 4.60 12.47
N ARG A 20 12.54 3.27 12.32
CA ARG A 20 13.46 2.43 13.09
C ARG A 20 14.91 2.76 12.70
N ASP A 21 15.72 3.05 13.70
CA ASP A 21 17.14 3.33 13.52
C ASP A 21 17.87 2.04 13.17
N GLN A 22 18.51 2.05 11.99
CA GLN A 22 19.38 0.97 11.54
C GLN A 22 20.80 1.28 12.03
N ASN A 23 21.08 1.02 13.31
CA ASN A 23 22.43 1.17 13.83
C ASN A 23 23.25 -0.08 13.53
N ILE A 24 24.33 0.08 12.76
CA ILE A 24 25.18 -1.01 12.25
C ILE A 24 25.79 -1.82 13.40
N GLU A 25 25.98 -1.20 14.57
CA GLU A 25 26.56 -1.84 15.76
C GLU A 25 25.58 -2.77 16.49
N THR A 26 24.28 -2.54 16.35
CA THR A 26 23.23 -3.34 17.01
C THR A 26 22.49 -4.28 16.06
N LEU A 27 22.76 -4.18 14.76
CA LEU A 27 22.11 -4.97 13.71
C LEU A 27 22.80 -6.33 13.54
N ASP A 28 22.07 -7.40 13.88
CA ASP A 28 22.52 -8.77 13.62
C ASP A 28 22.12 -9.18 12.20
N VAL A 29 23.08 -9.07 11.27
CA VAL A 29 22.89 -9.29 9.83
C VAL A 29 22.36 -10.69 9.50
N THR A 30 22.61 -11.67 10.38
CA THR A 30 22.20 -13.06 10.19
C THR A 30 20.71 -13.31 10.42
N LYS A 31 20.03 -12.42 11.16
CA LYS A 31 18.59 -12.51 11.48
C LYS A 31 17.73 -11.60 10.62
N LEU A 32 18.35 -10.78 9.77
CA LEU A 32 17.65 -9.88 8.85
C LEU A 32 17.02 -10.68 7.71
N SER A 33 15.70 -10.77 7.72
CA SER A 33 14.90 -11.18 6.56
C SER A 33 14.11 -10.00 6.04
N ALA A 34 13.60 -10.04 4.80
CA ALA A 34 12.77 -8.97 4.25
C ALA A 34 11.52 -8.66 5.10
N LEU A 35 11.12 -9.57 5.99
CA LEU A 35 9.98 -9.43 6.89
C LEU A 35 10.35 -8.82 8.26
N THR A 36 11.62 -8.52 8.52
CA THR A 36 12.00 -7.89 9.78
C THR A 36 11.53 -6.43 9.81
N PRO A 37 11.06 -5.95 10.97
CA PRO A 37 10.50 -4.60 11.09
C PRO A 37 11.52 -3.49 10.78
N GLU A 38 12.82 -3.77 10.93
CA GLU A 38 13.92 -2.85 10.60
C GLU A 38 14.07 -2.64 9.09
N VAL A 39 13.82 -3.67 8.28
CA VAL A 39 13.87 -3.60 6.81
C VAL A 39 12.57 -3.02 6.26
N ILE A 40 11.42 -3.51 6.75
CA ILE A 40 10.09 -3.05 6.34
C ILE A 40 9.91 -1.55 6.56
N SER A 41 10.55 -0.98 7.60
CA SER A 41 10.48 0.46 7.90
C SER A 41 10.95 1.34 6.74
N ARG A 42 11.96 0.90 5.99
CA ARG A 42 12.66 1.71 4.98
C ARG A 42 12.45 1.22 3.55
N GLN A 43 12.29 -0.08 3.34
CA GLN A 43 12.26 -0.68 2.01
C GLN A 43 10.93 -1.38 1.76
N ALA A 44 10.40 -1.23 0.55
CA ALA A 44 9.20 -1.94 0.13
C ALA A 44 9.55 -3.39 -0.18
N THR A 45 8.72 -4.32 0.30
CA THR A 45 8.98 -5.76 0.17
C THR A 45 8.21 -6.41 -0.96
N ILE A 46 7.16 -5.76 -1.46
CA ILE A 46 6.26 -6.26 -2.50
C ILE A 46 5.97 -5.13 -3.48
N ASN A 47 6.04 -5.44 -4.77
CA ASN A 47 5.65 -4.56 -5.86
C ASN A 47 4.26 -4.92 -6.38
N VAL A 48 3.34 -3.96 -6.30
CA VAL A 48 1.96 -4.09 -6.75
C VAL A 48 1.72 -3.20 -7.96
N GLY A 49 1.42 -3.80 -9.10
CA GLY A 49 1.09 -3.07 -10.33
C GLY A 49 -0.34 -2.59 -10.40
N THR A 50 -0.60 -1.46 -11.07
CA THR A 50 -1.93 -1.09 -11.53
C THR A 50 -2.03 -1.20 -13.04
N ILE A 51 -3.01 -1.96 -13.54
CA ILE A 51 -3.25 -2.19 -14.97
C ILE A 51 -4.72 -1.88 -15.31
N GLY A 52 -5.03 -1.62 -16.59
CA GLY A 52 -6.39 -1.26 -17.04
C GLY A 52 -6.39 -0.18 -18.11
N HIS A 53 -7.54 0.08 -18.74
CA HIS A 53 -7.69 1.01 -19.86
C HIS A 53 -7.32 2.47 -19.51
N VAL A 54 -7.15 3.32 -20.54
CA VAL A 54 -7.02 4.77 -20.38
C VAL A 54 -8.21 5.32 -19.58
N ALA A 55 -8.00 6.37 -18.78
CA ALA A 55 -9.07 7.03 -18.00
C ALA A 55 -9.83 6.19 -16.96
N HIS A 56 -9.41 4.95 -16.68
CA HIS A 56 -9.94 4.14 -15.57
C HIS A 56 -9.49 4.64 -14.17
N GLY A 57 -8.58 5.61 -14.10
CA GLY A 57 -8.15 6.23 -12.84
C GLY A 57 -7.06 5.45 -12.08
N LYS A 58 -6.20 4.70 -12.78
CA LYS A 58 -5.05 3.95 -12.20
C LYS A 58 -4.22 4.81 -11.25
N SER A 59 -3.69 5.93 -11.74
CA SER A 59 -2.89 6.86 -10.96
C SER A 59 -3.67 7.48 -9.79
N THR A 60 -4.97 7.71 -9.94
CA THR A 60 -5.83 8.24 -8.88
C THR A 60 -5.99 7.23 -7.73
N VAL A 61 -6.15 5.95 -8.05
CA VAL A 61 -6.21 4.88 -7.03
C VAL A 61 -4.87 4.73 -6.32
N VAL A 62 -3.76 4.76 -7.06
CA VAL A 62 -2.42 4.73 -6.44
C VAL A 62 -2.23 5.92 -5.50
N LYS A 63 -2.65 7.12 -5.90
CA LYS A 63 -2.62 8.33 -5.05
C LYS A 63 -3.51 8.19 -3.81
N ALA A 64 -4.70 7.60 -3.93
CA ALA A 64 -5.61 7.38 -2.81
C ALA A 64 -5.04 6.39 -1.78
N ILE A 65 -4.34 5.34 -2.24
CA ILE A 65 -3.77 4.31 -1.35
C ILE A 65 -2.46 4.79 -0.71
N SER A 66 -1.55 5.34 -1.52
CA SER A 66 -0.21 5.72 -1.06
C SER A 66 -0.14 7.14 -0.47
N GLY A 67 -1.08 8.02 -0.81
CA GLY A 67 -0.99 9.45 -0.56
C GLY A 67 0.03 10.18 -1.43
N VAL A 68 0.74 9.48 -2.31
CA VAL A 68 1.80 10.03 -3.17
C VAL A 68 1.32 10.12 -4.61
N GLN A 69 1.55 11.26 -5.26
CA GLN A 69 1.26 11.43 -6.68
C GLN A 69 2.38 10.80 -7.52
N THR A 70 2.03 9.85 -8.39
CA THR A 70 2.97 9.12 -9.25
C THR A 70 3.45 9.94 -10.44
N VAL A 71 2.63 10.88 -10.93
CA VAL A 71 2.95 11.76 -12.06
C VAL A 71 4.02 12.76 -11.65
N ARG A 72 5.25 12.60 -12.17
CA ARG A 72 6.39 13.46 -11.84
C ARG A 72 6.79 14.43 -12.97
N PHE A 73 6.35 14.19 -14.19
CA PHE A 73 6.76 14.99 -15.35
C PHE A 73 5.67 15.98 -15.77
N LYS A 74 6.08 17.23 -16.04
CA LYS A 74 5.17 18.29 -16.52
C LYS A 74 4.44 17.89 -17.81
N ASN A 75 5.16 17.24 -18.74
CA ASN A 75 4.58 16.75 -20.00
C ASN A 75 3.50 15.68 -19.79
N GLU A 76 3.59 14.87 -18.73
CA GLU A 76 2.54 13.88 -18.38
C GLU A 76 1.32 14.58 -17.78
N LEU A 77 1.56 15.59 -16.95
CA LEU A 77 0.50 16.40 -16.34
C LEU A 77 -0.27 17.21 -17.38
N GLU A 78 0.41 17.81 -18.36
CA GLU A 78 -0.21 18.59 -19.44
C GLU A 78 -1.03 17.71 -20.39
N ARG A 79 -0.58 16.48 -20.64
CA ARG A 79 -1.24 15.55 -21.56
C ARG A 79 -2.24 14.61 -20.88
N ASN A 80 -2.34 14.66 -19.55
CA ASN A 80 -3.18 13.76 -18.74
C ASN A 80 -2.98 12.26 -19.05
N ILE A 81 -1.77 11.87 -19.46
CA ILE A 81 -1.40 10.49 -19.74
C ILE A 81 -0.13 10.10 -18.98
N THR A 82 -0.09 8.86 -18.51
CA THR A 82 1.11 8.24 -17.95
C THR A 82 1.96 7.74 -19.11
N ILE A 83 3.21 8.22 -19.23
CA ILE A 83 4.14 7.79 -20.28
C ILE A 83 5.20 6.86 -19.69
N LYS A 84 5.73 7.23 -18.52
CA LYS A 84 6.71 6.44 -17.78
C LYS A 84 6.04 5.67 -16.64
N LEU A 85 6.71 4.61 -16.19
CA LEU A 85 6.29 3.89 -14.99
C LEU A 85 6.36 4.81 -13.77
N GLY A 86 5.23 4.99 -13.11
CA GLY A 86 5.14 5.71 -11.85
C GLY A 86 5.44 4.80 -10.67
N TYR A 87 6.10 5.32 -9.63
CA TYR A 87 6.38 4.58 -8.40
C TYR A 87 5.87 5.35 -7.19
N ALA A 88 5.14 4.66 -6.32
CA ALA A 88 4.65 5.20 -5.06
C ALA A 88 4.78 4.20 -3.92
N ASN A 89 5.42 4.59 -2.83
CA ASN A 89 5.59 3.72 -1.66
C ASN A 89 4.48 4.00 -0.64
N ALA A 90 3.95 2.93 -0.05
CA ALA A 90 2.91 3.01 0.96
C ALA A 90 3.19 2.05 2.11
N LYS A 91 3.01 2.53 3.35
CA LYS A 91 3.08 1.73 4.56
C LYS A 91 1.70 1.22 4.91
N LEU A 92 1.59 -0.09 5.14
CA LEU A 92 0.37 -0.79 5.55
C LEU A 92 0.44 -1.08 7.04
N TYR A 93 -0.55 -0.57 7.77
CA TYR A 93 -0.67 -0.72 9.21
C TYR A 93 -1.84 -1.63 9.54
N LYS A 94 -1.68 -2.39 10.62
CA LYS A 94 -2.74 -3.18 11.23
C LYS A 94 -3.01 -2.62 12.62
N GLY A 95 -4.28 -2.32 12.90
CA GLY A 95 -4.73 -1.96 14.24
C GLY A 95 -4.65 -3.18 15.16
N ASP A 96 -4.28 -2.95 16.41
CA ASP A 96 -4.40 -3.98 17.43
C ASP A 96 -5.89 -4.35 17.64
N PRO A 97 -6.21 -5.64 17.90
CA PRO A 97 -7.59 -6.08 18.08
C PRO A 97 -8.23 -5.32 19.25
N ARG A 98 -9.50 -4.98 19.11
CA ARG A 98 -10.26 -4.32 20.18
C ARG A 98 -11.55 -5.06 20.48
N PRO A 99 -12.04 -4.98 21.73
CA PRO A 99 -13.38 -5.44 22.04
C PRO A 99 -14.41 -4.66 21.23
N ALA A 100 -15.46 -5.33 20.78
CA ALA A 100 -16.54 -4.71 20.00
C ALA A 100 -17.16 -3.53 20.77
N PRO A 101 -17.49 -2.40 20.10
CA PRO A 101 -18.19 -1.30 20.75
C PRO A 101 -19.56 -1.77 21.23
N GLY A 102 -19.68 -2.00 22.55
CA GLY A 102 -20.85 -2.60 23.19
C GLY A 102 -20.53 -3.57 24.33
N VAL A 103 -19.31 -4.12 24.39
CA VAL A 103 -18.85 -4.91 25.55
C VAL A 103 -18.10 -3.97 26.48
N VAL A 104 -18.85 -3.18 27.26
CA VAL A 104 -18.29 -2.54 28.45
C VAL A 104 -18.09 -3.67 29.44
N ASN A 105 -16.83 -4.02 29.72
CA ASN A 105 -16.51 -4.76 30.93
C ASN A 105 -16.94 -3.87 32.10
N VAL A 106 -18.13 -4.13 32.65
CA VAL A 106 -18.45 -3.62 33.97
C VAL A 106 -17.53 -4.41 34.89
N GLU A 107 -16.44 -3.78 35.31
CA GLU A 107 -15.57 -4.28 36.38
C GLU A 107 -16.43 -4.37 37.65
N GLY A 108 -17.01 -5.54 37.87
CA GLY A 108 -17.60 -5.94 39.13
C GLY A 108 -16.63 -6.90 39.81
N GLU A 109 -16.09 -6.49 40.94
CA GLU A 109 -15.31 -7.35 41.84
C GLU A 109 -16.12 -8.61 42.20
N GLY A 110 -15.57 -9.79 41.90
CA GLY A 110 -16.21 -11.06 42.23
C GLY A 110 -15.29 -12.25 41.93
N ASN A 111 -15.07 -13.09 42.95
CA ASN A 111 -14.12 -14.19 42.98
C ASN A 111 -14.31 -15.23 41.86
N ALA A 112 -13.20 -15.91 41.53
CA ALA A 112 -13.09 -17.11 40.68
C ALA A 112 -14.21 -18.13 40.96
N GLU A 113 -14.69 -18.86 39.94
CA GLU A 113 -14.50 -20.31 39.70
C GLU A 113 -14.98 -20.68 38.27
N ASP A 114 -14.28 -21.62 37.65
CA ASP A 114 -14.55 -22.42 36.45
C ASP A 114 -15.65 -21.99 35.44
N GLY A 115 -15.18 -21.59 34.25
CA GLY A 115 -15.97 -21.56 33.03
C GLY A 115 -15.10 -21.13 31.86
N ALA A 116 -14.99 -21.95 30.82
CA ALA A 116 -14.25 -21.65 29.61
C ALA A 116 -14.70 -20.28 29.06
N ALA A 117 -13.92 -19.24 29.33
CA ALA A 117 -14.17 -17.90 28.81
C ALA A 117 -14.06 -17.98 27.29
N ALA A 118 -15.20 -18.06 26.61
CA ALA A 118 -15.28 -17.82 25.18
C ALA A 118 -14.58 -16.49 24.93
N ALA A 119 -13.43 -16.54 24.24
CA ALA A 119 -12.63 -15.36 23.97
C ALA A 119 -13.56 -14.28 23.41
N PRO A 120 -13.66 -13.09 24.05
CA PRO A 120 -14.58 -12.06 23.61
C PRO A 120 -14.30 -11.80 22.13
N GLU A 121 -15.36 -11.73 21.32
CA GLU A 121 -15.29 -11.58 19.87
C GLU A 121 -14.49 -10.31 19.53
N MET A 122 -13.18 -10.47 19.34
CA MET A 122 -12.28 -9.36 19.10
C MET A 122 -12.49 -8.92 17.65
N ILE A 123 -12.90 -7.68 17.45
CA ILE A 123 -12.93 -7.11 16.11
C ILE A 123 -11.47 -7.03 15.65
N SER A 124 -11.16 -7.74 14.56
CA SER A 124 -9.89 -7.61 13.84
C SER A 124 -9.63 -6.13 13.60
N GLY A 125 -8.59 -5.58 14.25
CA GLY A 125 -8.23 -4.18 14.08
C GLY A 125 -8.09 -3.83 12.60
N GLY A 126 -8.71 -2.72 12.20
CA GLY A 126 -8.78 -2.32 10.79
C GLY A 126 -7.40 -2.18 10.14
N TYR A 127 -7.36 -2.25 8.82
CA TYR A 127 -6.16 -1.96 8.04
C TYR A 127 -6.21 -0.51 7.55
N THR A 128 -5.07 0.16 7.57
CA THR A 128 -4.96 1.51 7.04
C THR A 128 -3.64 1.69 6.31
N SER A 129 -3.64 2.53 5.28
CA SER A 129 -2.45 2.90 4.52
C SER A 129 -2.09 4.37 4.77
N ARG A 130 -0.78 4.63 4.84
CA ARG A 130 -0.21 5.98 4.91
C ARG A 130 1.03 6.06 4.02
N GLY A 131 1.44 7.29 3.71
CA GLY A 131 2.68 7.54 2.98
C GLY A 131 3.91 7.05 3.73
N SER A 132 5.02 6.90 3.01
CA SER A 132 6.27 6.33 3.52
C SER A 132 6.94 7.15 4.64
N SER A 133 6.60 8.43 4.77
CA SER A 133 7.14 9.33 5.81
C SER A 133 6.50 9.15 7.19
N HIS A 134 5.43 8.37 7.31
CA HIS A 134 4.73 8.17 8.58
C HIS A 134 5.49 7.21 9.50
N PRO A 135 5.47 7.43 10.84
CA PRO A 135 6.12 6.54 11.81
C PRO A 135 5.59 5.11 11.77
N ASP A 136 6.41 4.16 12.23
CA ASP A 136 6.11 2.72 12.17
C ASP A 136 5.01 2.27 13.15
N VAL A 137 4.80 3.03 14.22
CA VAL A 137 3.71 2.82 15.17
C VAL A 137 3.07 4.18 15.41
N PHE A 138 1.74 4.24 15.32
CA PHE A 138 0.99 5.44 15.67
C PHE A 138 -0.31 5.08 16.35
N VAL A 139 -0.79 5.98 17.20
CA VAL A 139 -2.10 5.86 17.84
C VAL A 139 -3.04 6.79 17.10
N ASP A 140 -4.17 6.27 16.65
CA ASP A 140 -5.22 7.09 16.05
C ASP A 140 -6.00 7.79 17.17
N GLU A 141 -5.87 9.11 17.25
CA GLU A 141 -6.49 9.94 18.30
C GLU A 141 -8.03 9.79 18.34
N LYS A 142 -8.66 9.48 17.19
CA LYS A 142 -10.12 9.34 17.10
C LYS A 142 -10.63 8.03 17.66
N ASN A 143 -9.80 6.99 17.58
CA ASN A 143 -10.20 5.63 17.92
C ASN A 143 -9.43 5.09 19.13
N GLY A 144 -8.33 5.70 19.57
CA GLY A 144 -7.45 5.13 20.60
C GLY A 144 -6.80 3.80 20.17
N VAL A 145 -6.80 3.49 18.87
CA VAL A 145 -6.20 2.26 18.33
C VAL A 145 -4.73 2.48 18.06
N THR A 146 -3.90 1.59 18.58
CA THR A 146 -2.50 1.50 18.18
C THR A 146 -2.40 0.75 16.86
N TYR A 147 -1.86 1.41 15.84
CA TYR A 147 -1.57 0.86 14.53
C TYR A 147 -0.10 0.51 14.43
N ARG A 148 0.21 -0.73 14.09
CA ARG A 148 1.59 -1.21 13.90
C ARG A 148 1.85 -1.49 12.42
N LEU A 149 3.01 -1.08 11.93
CA LEU A 149 3.47 -1.37 10.58
C LEU A 149 3.53 -2.89 10.38
N ARG A 150 2.76 -3.38 9.41
CA ARG A 150 2.77 -4.80 9.01
C ARG A 150 3.64 -5.01 7.80
N ARG A 151 3.49 -4.17 6.78
CA ARG A 151 4.19 -4.29 5.49
C ARG A 151 4.39 -2.92 4.87
N HIS A 152 5.40 -2.85 4.01
CA HIS A 152 5.66 -1.68 3.18
C HIS A 152 5.61 -2.15 1.73
N VAL A 153 4.75 -1.53 0.93
CA VAL A 153 4.46 -1.94 -0.44
C VAL A 153 4.85 -0.81 -1.39
N SER A 154 5.33 -1.18 -2.57
CA SER A 154 5.54 -0.25 -3.67
C SER A 154 4.47 -0.47 -4.71
N PHE A 155 3.83 0.61 -5.14
CA PHE A 155 2.90 0.61 -6.24
C PHE A 155 3.61 1.03 -7.52
N VAL A 156 3.45 0.22 -8.55
CA VAL A 156 3.95 0.49 -9.91
C VAL A 156 2.76 0.89 -10.77
N ASP A 157 2.72 2.15 -11.17
CA ASP A 157 1.66 2.72 -11.99
C ASP A 157 2.00 2.53 -13.47
N CYS A 158 1.32 1.58 -14.13
CA CYS A 158 1.54 1.33 -15.54
C CYS A 158 0.71 2.25 -16.45
N PRO A 159 1.28 2.65 -17.60
CA PRO A 159 0.48 3.26 -18.64
C PRO A 159 -0.51 2.21 -19.16
N GLY A 160 -1.73 2.67 -19.46
CA GLY A 160 -2.74 1.81 -20.08
C GLY A 160 -3.18 2.40 -21.41
N HIS A 161 -2.25 2.90 -22.22
CA HIS A 161 -2.47 3.30 -23.60
C HIS A 161 -1.84 2.23 -24.49
N ASP A 162 -2.49 1.86 -25.60
CA ASP A 162 -2.05 0.80 -26.53
C ASP A 162 -0.64 1.04 -27.10
N ILE A 163 -0.33 2.28 -27.48
CA ILE A 163 1.02 2.73 -27.90
C ILE A 163 2.09 2.44 -26.83
N LEU A 164 1.71 2.37 -25.55
CA LEU A 164 2.61 2.21 -24.42
C LEU A 164 2.59 0.80 -23.82
N MET A 165 2.10 -0.20 -24.57
CA MET A 165 2.11 -1.61 -24.14
C MET A 165 3.52 -2.13 -23.84
N ALA A 166 4.54 -1.69 -24.58
CA ALA A 166 5.92 -2.05 -24.30
C ALA A 166 6.36 -1.63 -22.87
N THR A 167 5.95 -0.44 -22.43
CA THR A 167 6.25 0.06 -21.09
C THR A 167 5.47 -0.71 -20.02
N MET A 168 4.22 -1.10 -20.31
CA MET A 168 3.41 -1.93 -19.42
C MET A 168 4.04 -3.31 -19.23
N LEU A 169 4.54 -3.95 -20.30
CA LEU A 169 5.25 -5.22 -20.22
C LEU A 169 6.53 -5.11 -19.38
N ASN A 170 7.32 -4.04 -19.57
CA ASN A 170 8.50 -3.78 -18.74
C ASN A 170 8.14 -3.61 -17.25
N GLY A 171 7.01 -2.97 -16.97
CA GLY A 171 6.50 -2.82 -15.60
C GLY A 171 6.04 -4.15 -15.01
N ALA A 172 5.33 -4.96 -15.79
CA ALA A 172 4.77 -6.23 -15.34
C ALA A 172 5.83 -7.28 -15.00
N ALA A 173 7.02 -7.22 -15.62
CA ALA A 173 8.16 -8.06 -15.24
C ALA A 173 8.73 -7.77 -13.82
N VAL A 174 8.42 -6.60 -13.25
CA VAL A 174 8.92 -6.16 -11.92
C VAL A 174 7.87 -6.41 -10.81
N MET A 175 6.64 -6.72 -11.19
CA MET A 175 5.51 -6.82 -10.27
C MET A 175 5.42 -8.21 -9.65
N ASP A 176 5.04 -8.28 -8.38
CA ASP A 176 4.70 -9.52 -7.69
C ASP A 176 3.18 -9.78 -7.72
N ALA A 177 2.40 -8.71 -7.76
CA ALA A 177 0.94 -8.73 -7.82
C ALA A 177 0.41 -7.61 -8.72
N ALA A 178 -0.79 -7.78 -9.27
CA ALA A 178 -1.42 -6.78 -10.13
C ALA A 178 -2.84 -6.42 -9.67
N ILE A 179 -3.21 -5.16 -9.84
CA ILE A 179 -4.55 -4.63 -9.63
C ILE A 179 -5.11 -4.25 -11.00
N LEU A 180 -6.12 -4.99 -11.47
CA LEU A 180 -6.83 -4.70 -12.70
C LEU A 180 -7.97 -3.72 -12.43
N LEU A 181 -7.80 -2.47 -12.85
CA LEU A 181 -8.83 -1.46 -12.74
C LEU A 181 -9.79 -1.53 -13.93
N VAL A 182 -11.08 -1.66 -13.63
CA VAL A 182 -12.17 -1.60 -14.61
C VAL A 182 -13.12 -0.48 -14.20
N ALA A 183 -13.44 0.43 -15.10
CA ALA A 183 -14.38 1.50 -14.81
C ALA A 183 -15.81 1.05 -15.13
N GLY A 184 -16.75 1.28 -14.21
CA GLY A 184 -18.15 0.87 -14.36
C GLY A 184 -18.99 1.73 -15.30
N ASN A 185 -18.41 2.80 -15.87
CA ASN A 185 -19.05 3.70 -16.84
C ASN A 185 -18.95 3.24 -18.29
N GLU A 186 -18.10 2.26 -18.57
CA GLU A 186 -17.81 1.79 -19.91
C GLU A 186 -18.29 0.34 -20.05
N THR A 187 -18.69 -0.02 -21.27
CA THR A 187 -19.05 -1.41 -21.59
C THR A 187 -17.84 -2.30 -21.40
N CYS A 188 -17.96 -3.27 -20.49
CA CYS A 188 -16.97 -4.29 -20.27
C CYS A 188 -17.32 -5.55 -21.08
N PRO A 189 -16.35 -6.29 -21.62
CA PRO A 189 -14.89 -6.06 -21.61
C PRO A 189 -14.41 -5.16 -22.77
N GLN A 190 -13.57 -4.17 -22.46
CA GLN A 190 -12.88 -3.38 -23.49
C GLN A 190 -11.68 -4.15 -24.07
N PRO A 191 -11.34 -4.00 -25.37
CA PRO A 191 -10.20 -4.68 -26.00
C PRO A 191 -8.89 -4.51 -25.23
N GLN A 192 -8.58 -3.30 -24.77
CA GLN A 192 -7.37 -3.06 -23.99
C GLN A 192 -7.37 -3.74 -22.60
N THR A 193 -8.55 -3.94 -22.01
CA THR A 193 -8.65 -4.67 -20.74
C THR A 193 -8.32 -6.15 -20.96
N SER A 194 -8.74 -6.71 -22.10
CA SER A 194 -8.39 -8.08 -22.48
C SER A 194 -6.91 -8.25 -22.82
N GLU A 195 -6.29 -7.28 -23.50
CA GLU A 195 -4.85 -7.28 -23.79
C GLU A 195 -4.02 -7.22 -22.51
N HIS A 196 -4.37 -6.35 -21.56
CA HIS A 196 -3.67 -6.28 -20.28
C HIS A 196 -3.81 -7.57 -19.47
N LEU A 197 -4.99 -8.20 -19.48
CA LEU A 197 -5.22 -9.45 -18.78
C LEU A 197 -4.40 -10.59 -19.41
N ALA A 198 -4.39 -10.68 -20.74
CA ALA A 198 -3.57 -11.65 -21.47
C ALA A 198 -2.07 -11.46 -21.21
N ALA A 199 -1.58 -10.22 -21.17
CA ALA A 199 -0.20 -9.91 -20.84
C ALA A 199 0.18 -10.39 -19.43
N VAL A 200 -0.68 -10.17 -18.44
CA VAL A 200 -0.48 -10.60 -17.04
C VAL A 200 -0.49 -12.13 -16.92
N GLU A 201 -1.37 -12.80 -17.65
CA GLU A 201 -1.44 -14.26 -17.69
C GLU A 201 -0.15 -14.87 -18.27
N ILE A 202 0.40 -14.28 -19.34
CA ILE A 202 1.68 -14.69 -19.93
C ILE A 202 2.83 -14.51 -18.93
N MET A 203 2.81 -13.44 -18.14
CA MET A 203 3.82 -13.18 -17.10
C MET A 203 3.68 -14.05 -15.85
N ARG A 204 2.65 -14.92 -15.78
CA ARG A 204 2.39 -15.85 -14.67
C ARG A 204 2.26 -15.16 -13.31
N LEU A 205 1.64 -13.99 -13.27
CA LEU A 205 1.31 -13.35 -12.00
C LEU A 205 0.16 -14.11 -11.32
N GLY A 206 0.45 -14.78 -10.21
CA GLY A 206 -0.53 -15.59 -9.47
C GLY A 206 -1.50 -14.78 -8.60
N HIS A 207 -1.23 -13.50 -8.38
CA HIS A 207 -2.00 -12.63 -7.50
C HIS A 207 -2.56 -11.43 -8.26
N ILE A 208 -3.83 -11.54 -8.67
CA ILE A 208 -4.55 -10.49 -9.39
C ILE A 208 -5.77 -10.06 -8.57
N ILE A 209 -5.92 -8.75 -8.37
CA ILE A 209 -7.08 -8.14 -7.72
C ILE A 209 -7.82 -7.30 -8.76
N ILE A 210 -9.09 -7.60 -9.01
CA ILE A 210 -9.93 -6.79 -9.90
C ILE A 210 -10.59 -5.69 -9.06
N LEU A 211 -10.39 -4.43 -9.45
CA LEU A 211 -10.88 -3.25 -8.76
C LEU A 211 -11.83 -2.47 -9.68
N GLN A 212 -13.08 -2.37 -9.27
CA GLN A 212 -14.09 -1.60 -10.01
C GLN A 212 -14.09 -0.13 -9.56
N ASN A 213 -13.74 0.77 -10.46
CA ASN A 213 -13.76 2.21 -10.23
C ASN A 213 -15.00 2.85 -10.88
N LYS A 214 -15.32 4.09 -10.49
CA LYS A 214 -16.47 4.87 -11.01
C LYS A 214 -17.83 4.17 -10.86
N VAL A 215 -18.01 3.36 -9.81
CA VAL A 215 -19.27 2.67 -9.48
C VAL A 215 -20.39 3.59 -8.98
N ARG A 216 -20.18 4.91 -8.97
CA ARG A 216 -21.13 5.90 -8.39
C ARG A 216 -22.17 6.42 -9.38
N ILE A 217 -22.47 5.66 -10.42
CA ILE A 217 -23.54 5.98 -11.37
C ILE A 217 -24.84 5.46 -10.75
N PRO A 218 -25.88 6.28 -10.57
CA PRO A 218 -27.17 5.78 -10.11
C PRO A 218 -27.67 4.73 -11.09
N ILE A 219 -28.15 3.61 -10.54
CA ILE A 219 -28.99 2.64 -11.23
C ILE A 219 -30.24 3.39 -11.69
N PHE A 220 -30.18 3.98 -12.88
CA PHE A 220 -31.34 4.39 -13.66
C PHE A 220 -30.99 4.29 -15.15
N SER A 221 -30.55 3.11 -15.55
CA SER A 221 -30.78 2.62 -16.91
C SER A 221 -31.93 1.63 -16.78
N VAL A 222 -33.15 2.18 -16.81
CA VAL A 222 -34.31 1.45 -17.30
C VAL A 222 -33.87 0.83 -18.62
N THR A 223 -33.87 -0.49 -18.71
CA THR A 223 -34.00 -1.15 -20.00
C THR A 223 -35.40 -0.85 -20.50
N PRO A 224 -35.64 -0.02 -21.53
CA PRO A 224 -36.84 -0.23 -22.32
C PRO A 224 -36.66 -1.55 -23.08
N GLU A 225 -37.69 -2.37 -22.96
CA GLU A 225 -37.93 -3.58 -23.73
C GLU A 225 -37.87 -3.32 -25.24
N CYS A 226 -37.66 -4.42 -26.00
CA CYS A 226 -37.70 -4.63 -27.45
C CYS A 226 -36.34 -4.66 -28.17
#